data_AF-B3MGX2-F1
#
_entry.id   AF-B3MGX2-F1
#
_cell.length_a   1.000
_cell.length_b   1.000
_cell.length_c   1.000
_cell.angle_alpha   90.00
_cell.angle_beta   90.00
_cell.angle_gamma   90.00
#
_symmetry.space_group_name_H-M   'P 1'
#
loop_
_entity.id
_entity.type
_entity.pdbx_description
1 polymer ?
#
loop_
_entity_poly.entity_id
_entity_poly.type
_entity_poly.pdbx_seq_one_letter_code
_entity_poly.pdbx_strand_id
1 'polypeptide(L)'
;MMNRVASSLLLLLVVATAAVQSASVATPTCGGTASSKNINLVNPTNTPRECEYHIKAYNKYVCQLRIDFAMTLAQPTLETQADSGLSYAECTQDYFEVNGLRLCGTEVWQHIYVPFNATDGDTQVDIVFSLANRVGYTDLPTPSWDMTVTQLECPAGASVRSLDLDEESIIEGRASASTKDGFFVAPPGCLQYFPQSKGVVKSFNYNEGQGIYPSRMNYAICFRRDTDTTALNIRAYYFNVGAQEQATTLLTDESCYSADSTNDLDADFLMVPQATMEDSHKHATYFCGSIKKDVVISSNNPGPLLVLFNSDDIYRQNEAGFAFTYTVD
;
A
#
# COMPACT_ATOMS: atom_id res chain seq x y z
N MET A 1 75.39 -29.88 23.99
CA MET A 1 74.84 -28.68 23.32
C MET A 1 73.50 -29.06 22.72
N MET A 2 72.44 -28.51 23.33
CA MET A 2 71.01 -28.44 23.00
C MET A 2 70.37 -29.38 21.96
N ASN A 3 69.50 -30.25 22.48
CA ASN A 3 68.34 -30.86 21.82
C ASN A 3 67.25 -29.78 21.64
N ARG A 4 66.67 -29.60 20.45
CA ARG A 4 65.47 -28.76 20.25
C ARG A 4 64.36 -29.59 19.63
N VAL A 5 63.35 -29.89 20.45
CA VAL A 5 62.06 -30.46 20.05
C VAL A 5 61.21 -29.33 19.47
N ALA A 6 60.86 -29.41 18.19
CA ALA A 6 59.91 -28.49 17.57
C ALA A 6 58.49 -28.95 17.92
N SER A 7 57.82 -28.21 18.80
CA SER A 7 56.41 -28.41 19.14
C SER A 7 55.55 -27.65 18.12
N SER A 8 54.91 -28.38 17.21
CA SER A 8 53.96 -27.83 16.25
C SER A 8 52.60 -27.65 16.93
N LEU A 9 52.28 -26.41 17.31
CA LEU A 9 50.95 -26.04 17.80
C LEU A 9 49.98 -25.98 16.62
N LEU A 10 49.06 -26.95 16.53
CA LEU A 10 47.99 -26.97 15.54
C LEU A 10 46.88 -26.01 16.00
N LEU A 11 46.81 -24.82 15.42
CA LEU A 11 45.69 -23.88 15.64
C LEU A 11 44.46 -24.42 14.87
N LEU A 12 43.51 -25.05 15.57
CA LEU A 12 42.19 -25.32 15.03
C LEU A 12 41.43 -23.99 14.89
N LEU A 13 41.37 -23.45 13.68
CA LEU A 13 40.38 -22.43 13.33
C LEU A 13 39.00 -23.10 13.34
N VAL A 14 38.26 -22.93 14.43
CA VAL A 14 36.82 -23.20 14.46
C VAL A 14 36.15 -22.09 13.66
N VAL A 15 35.89 -22.35 12.38
CA VAL A 15 35.02 -21.50 11.56
C VAL A 15 33.61 -21.74 12.08
N ALA A 16 33.12 -20.84 12.93
CA ALA A 16 31.71 -20.81 13.30
C ALA A 16 30.91 -20.43 12.05
N THR A 17 30.40 -21.43 11.34
CA THR A 17 29.39 -21.22 10.31
C THR A 17 28.11 -20.76 11.01
N ALA A 18 27.88 -19.46 11.05
CA ALA A 18 26.57 -18.93 11.35
C ALA A 18 25.64 -19.45 10.25
N ALA A 19 24.84 -20.46 10.56
CA ALA A 19 23.74 -20.87 9.69
C ALA A 19 22.81 -19.67 9.58
N VAL A 20 22.80 -19.01 8.41
CA VAL A 20 21.78 -18.03 8.08
C VAL A 20 20.48 -18.82 8.02
N GLN A 21 19.71 -18.75 9.11
CA GLN A 21 18.44 -19.42 9.21
C GLN A 21 17.51 -18.71 8.24
N SER A 22 17.31 -19.32 7.07
CA SER A 22 16.38 -18.80 6.05
C SER A 22 15.03 -18.63 6.74
N ALA A 23 14.51 -17.41 6.76
CA ALA A 23 13.19 -17.16 7.33
C ALA A 23 12.19 -18.04 6.57
N SER A 24 11.56 -18.98 7.27
CA SER A 24 10.51 -19.82 6.70
C SER A 24 9.34 -18.91 6.29
N VAL A 25 9.01 -18.91 5.00
CA VAL A 25 7.80 -18.27 4.47
C VAL A 25 6.68 -19.31 4.54
N ALA A 26 5.61 -19.00 5.28
CA ALA A 26 4.45 -19.89 5.33
C ALA A 26 3.62 -19.74 4.05
N THR A 27 3.01 -20.83 3.59
CA THR A 27 2.15 -20.81 2.38
C THR A 27 0.86 -21.57 2.70
N PRO A 28 -0.10 -20.93 3.40
CA PRO A 28 -1.36 -21.57 3.73
C PRO A 28 -2.13 -21.91 2.45
N THR A 29 -2.85 -23.04 2.48
CA THR A 29 -3.82 -23.34 1.43
C THR A 29 -5.04 -22.44 1.58
N CYS A 30 -5.79 -22.28 0.50
CA CYS A 30 -7.10 -21.64 0.52
C CYS A 30 -8.01 -22.21 1.62
N GLY A 31 -8.64 -21.36 2.45
CA GLY A 31 -9.39 -21.74 3.65
C GLY A 31 -8.52 -21.98 4.90
N GLY A 32 -7.20 -21.80 4.79
CA GLY A 32 -6.23 -22.11 5.82
C GLY A 32 -5.94 -20.94 6.76
N THR A 33 -5.31 -21.26 7.89
CA THR A 33 -4.80 -20.28 8.85
C THR A 33 -3.28 -20.23 8.82
N ALA A 34 -2.70 -19.03 8.92
CA ALA A 34 -1.27 -18.84 9.08
C ALA A 34 -0.96 -17.83 10.19
N SER A 35 0.09 -18.09 10.95
CA SER A 35 0.58 -17.24 12.05
C SER A 35 2.09 -17.06 12.00
N SER A 36 2.64 -16.81 10.80
CA SER A 36 4.07 -16.61 10.56
C SER A 36 4.35 -15.15 10.20
N LYS A 37 5.57 -14.66 10.49
CA LYS A 37 5.99 -13.29 10.15
C LYS A 37 5.84 -12.99 8.66
N ASN A 38 6.27 -13.91 7.80
CA ASN A 38 6.12 -13.80 6.35
C ASN A 38 5.23 -14.94 5.86
N ILE A 39 4.21 -14.59 5.06
CA ILE A 39 3.21 -15.51 4.52
C ILE A 39 3.10 -15.22 3.03
N ASN A 40 3.14 -16.25 2.19
CA ASN A 40 2.86 -16.14 0.77
C ASN A 40 1.48 -16.73 0.46
N LEU A 41 0.63 -15.95 -0.21
CA LEU A 41 -0.70 -16.36 -0.64
C LEU A 41 -0.63 -16.62 -2.14
N VAL A 42 -0.89 -17.86 -2.54
CA VAL A 42 -0.79 -18.31 -3.94
C VAL A 42 -2.10 -18.95 -4.35
N ASN A 43 -2.47 -18.86 -5.63
CA ASN A 43 -3.64 -19.59 -6.13
C ASN A 43 -3.54 -21.09 -5.80
N PRO A 44 -4.63 -21.71 -5.32
CA PRO A 44 -4.71 -23.16 -5.27
C PRO A 44 -4.87 -23.70 -6.70
N THR A 45 -4.35 -24.92 -6.93
CA THR A 45 -4.43 -25.62 -8.24
C THR A 45 -5.86 -25.73 -8.77
N ASN A 46 -6.83 -25.93 -7.86
CA ASN A 46 -8.26 -25.87 -8.16
C ASN A 46 -8.83 -24.65 -7.43
N THR A 47 -8.96 -23.53 -8.13
CA THR A 47 -9.41 -22.27 -7.54
C THR A 47 -10.92 -22.29 -7.24
N PRO A 48 -11.34 -22.28 -5.96
CA PRO A 48 -12.75 -22.20 -5.61
C PRO A 48 -13.32 -20.81 -5.92
N ARG A 49 -14.65 -20.68 -5.93
CA ARG A 49 -15.30 -19.37 -6.11
C ARG A 49 -15.05 -18.41 -4.96
N GLU A 50 -14.81 -18.93 -3.77
CA GLU A 50 -14.50 -18.14 -2.58
C GLU A 50 -13.30 -18.76 -1.90
N CYS A 51 -12.33 -17.93 -1.56
CA CYS A 51 -11.09 -18.35 -0.96
C CYS A 51 -10.70 -17.39 0.16
N GLU A 52 -10.79 -17.87 1.39
CA GLU A 52 -10.51 -17.08 2.59
C GLU A 52 -9.20 -17.55 3.26
N TYR A 53 -8.34 -16.62 3.65
CA TYR A 53 -7.13 -16.87 4.41
C TYR A 53 -7.22 -16.18 5.77
N HIS A 54 -7.01 -16.93 6.83
CA HIS A 54 -7.06 -16.43 8.21
C HIS A 54 -5.65 -16.11 8.71
N ILE A 55 -5.32 -14.84 8.85
CA ILE A 55 -4.00 -14.39 9.32
C ILE A 55 -4.07 -14.11 10.82
N LYS A 56 -3.44 -14.97 11.62
CA LYS A 56 -3.33 -14.79 13.08
C LYS A 56 -1.99 -14.16 13.44
N ALA A 57 -2.00 -13.38 14.51
CA ALA A 57 -0.79 -12.73 15.01
C ALA A 57 0.24 -13.80 15.40
N TYR A 58 1.46 -13.71 14.86
CA TYR A 58 2.52 -14.65 15.24
C TYR A 58 3.11 -14.37 16.62
N ASN A 59 2.95 -13.14 17.11
CA ASN A 59 3.21 -12.73 18.50
C ASN A 59 2.36 -11.51 18.87
N LYS A 60 2.35 -11.12 20.15
CA LYS A 60 1.53 -10.01 20.67
C LYS A 60 1.97 -8.61 20.23
N TYR A 61 3.16 -8.46 19.66
CA TYR A 61 3.73 -7.17 19.25
C TYR A 61 3.38 -6.79 17.81
N VAL A 62 2.71 -7.70 17.08
CA VAL A 62 2.14 -7.39 15.77
C VAL A 62 1.11 -6.28 15.92
N CYS A 63 1.27 -5.24 15.11
CA CYS A 63 0.38 -4.07 15.10
C CYS A 63 -0.21 -3.79 13.71
N GLN A 64 0.37 -4.38 12.66
CA GLN A 64 0.06 -4.05 11.29
C GLN A 64 0.47 -5.18 10.35
N LEU A 65 -0.27 -5.37 9.27
CA LEU A 65 0.12 -6.19 8.13
C LEU A 65 0.56 -5.26 7.00
N ARG A 66 1.62 -5.65 6.30
CA ARG A 66 1.92 -5.15 4.95
C ARG A 66 1.59 -6.24 3.96
N ILE A 67 0.81 -5.91 2.93
CA ILE A 67 0.44 -6.84 1.86
C ILE A 67 1.04 -6.29 0.56
N ASP A 68 1.98 -7.03 -0.02
CA ASP A 68 2.60 -6.74 -1.31
C ASP A 68 1.88 -7.53 -2.41
N PHE A 69 1.34 -6.82 -3.40
CA PHE A 69 0.51 -7.39 -4.45
C PHE A 69 1.32 -7.94 -5.62
N ALA A 70 0.90 -9.12 -6.06
CA ALA A 70 1.02 -9.57 -7.44
C ALA A 70 -0.25 -10.35 -7.76
N MET A 71 -1.30 -9.66 -8.22
CA MET A 71 -2.58 -10.25 -8.57
C MET A 71 -3.14 -9.74 -9.90
N THR A 72 -3.96 -10.58 -10.51
CA THR A 72 -4.75 -10.31 -11.72
C THR A 72 -6.11 -10.93 -11.50
N LEU A 73 -7.12 -10.09 -11.37
CA LEU A 73 -8.54 -10.42 -11.27
C LEU A 73 -9.29 -9.77 -12.44
N ALA A 74 -10.59 -10.06 -12.59
CA ALA A 74 -11.44 -9.30 -13.49
C ALA A 74 -11.35 -7.80 -13.19
N GLN A 75 -11.41 -6.97 -14.25
CA GLN A 75 -11.44 -5.51 -14.11
C GLN A 75 -12.70 -5.06 -13.35
N PRO A 76 -12.71 -3.85 -12.77
CA PRO A 76 -13.93 -3.26 -12.25
C PRO A 76 -15.06 -3.32 -13.28
N THR A 77 -16.24 -3.72 -12.83
CA THR A 77 -17.45 -3.72 -13.64
C THR A 77 -17.99 -2.30 -13.67
N LEU A 78 -18.26 -1.81 -14.88
CA LEU A 78 -18.99 -0.56 -15.06
C LEU A 78 -20.49 -0.84 -14.94
N GLU A 79 -21.08 -0.45 -13.82
CA GLU A 79 -22.52 -0.56 -13.61
C GLU A 79 -23.16 0.78 -13.93
N THR A 80 -24.16 0.81 -14.82
CA THR A 80 -24.91 2.03 -15.14
C THR A 80 -26.23 2.03 -14.40
N GLN A 81 -26.47 3.04 -13.56
CA GLN A 81 -27.78 3.22 -12.93
C GLN A 81 -28.82 3.62 -13.97
N ALA A 82 -29.92 2.86 -14.01
CA ALA A 82 -30.98 3.03 -15.00
C ALA A 82 -31.70 4.40 -14.91
N ASP A 83 -31.81 4.96 -13.70
CA ASP A 83 -32.58 6.19 -13.46
C ASP A 83 -31.77 7.47 -13.72
N SER A 84 -30.48 7.47 -13.39
CA SER A 84 -29.60 8.64 -13.50
C SER A 84 -28.71 8.60 -14.75
N GLY A 85 -28.51 7.42 -15.34
CA GLY A 85 -27.53 7.20 -16.42
C GLY A 85 -26.07 7.27 -15.96
N LEU A 86 -25.82 7.44 -14.66
CA LEU A 86 -24.47 7.48 -14.09
C LEU A 86 -23.86 6.09 -14.10
N SER A 87 -22.55 6.02 -14.33
CA SER A 87 -21.80 4.76 -14.31
C SER A 87 -20.84 4.74 -13.12
N TYR A 88 -20.66 3.58 -12.52
CA TYR A 88 -19.85 3.36 -11.31
C TYR A 88 -18.86 2.22 -11.60
N ALA A 89 -17.61 2.35 -11.19
CA ALA A 89 -16.59 1.32 -11.37
C ALA A 89 -16.40 0.51 -10.09
N GLU A 90 -17.01 -0.68 -10.04
CA GLU A 90 -17.01 -1.51 -8.83
C GLU A 90 -16.47 -2.93 -9.06
N CYS A 91 -15.82 -3.46 -8.04
CA CYS A 91 -15.28 -4.82 -8.06
C CYS A 91 -16.37 -5.84 -7.66
N THR A 92 -17.34 -6.10 -8.55
CA THR A 92 -18.48 -6.99 -8.28
C THR A 92 -18.32 -8.41 -8.83
N GLN A 93 -17.53 -8.60 -9.88
CA GLN A 93 -17.31 -9.90 -10.51
C GLN A 93 -16.25 -10.73 -9.77
N ASP A 94 -15.03 -10.22 -9.74
CA ASP A 94 -13.97 -10.75 -8.90
C ASP A 94 -13.51 -9.66 -7.95
N TYR A 95 -13.12 -10.04 -6.75
CA TYR A 95 -12.48 -9.12 -5.85
C TYR A 95 -11.61 -9.81 -4.81
N PHE A 96 -10.55 -9.09 -4.43
CA PHE A 96 -9.84 -9.24 -3.17
C PHE A 96 -10.51 -8.31 -2.14
N GLU A 97 -10.67 -8.78 -0.91
CA GLU A 97 -11.20 -7.98 0.19
C GLU A 97 -10.40 -8.21 1.48
N VAL A 98 -10.06 -7.10 2.15
CA VAL A 98 -9.46 -7.11 3.49
C VAL A 98 -9.87 -5.85 4.23
N ASN A 99 -10.34 -5.99 5.48
CA ASN A 99 -10.70 -4.85 6.34
C ASN A 99 -11.64 -3.83 5.65
N GLY A 100 -12.61 -4.32 4.88
CA GLY A 100 -13.57 -3.50 4.12
C GLY A 100 -13.03 -2.85 2.85
N LEU A 101 -11.73 -2.94 2.56
CA LEU A 101 -11.16 -2.52 1.28
C LEU A 101 -11.37 -3.63 0.25
N ARG A 102 -12.01 -3.29 -0.87
CA ARG A 102 -12.23 -4.20 -2.00
C ARG A 102 -11.45 -3.74 -3.23
N LEU A 103 -10.65 -4.63 -3.82
CA LEU A 103 -9.83 -4.37 -5.01
C LEU A 103 -10.00 -5.46 -6.06
N CYS A 104 -9.81 -5.10 -7.32
CA CYS A 104 -9.87 -6.00 -8.48
C CYS A 104 -9.02 -5.43 -9.63
N GLY A 105 -9.00 -6.13 -10.76
CA GLY A 105 -8.12 -5.81 -11.89
C GLY A 105 -6.69 -6.30 -11.68
N THR A 106 -5.71 -5.55 -12.20
CA THR A 106 -4.29 -5.97 -12.19
C THR A 106 -3.50 -5.11 -11.21
N GLU A 107 -3.00 -5.74 -10.15
CA GLU A 107 -2.18 -5.11 -9.11
C GLU A 107 -0.84 -5.81 -8.98
N VAL A 108 0.22 -5.14 -9.40
CA VAL A 108 1.58 -5.66 -9.34
C VAL A 108 2.52 -4.59 -8.82
N TRP A 109 3.47 -4.98 -7.97
CA TRP A 109 4.51 -4.09 -7.43
C TRP A 109 3.96 -2.91 -6.61
N GLN A 110 2.77 -3.10 -6.03
CA GLN A 110 2.14 -2.16 -5.10
C GLN A 110 1.93 -2.86 -3.76
N HIS A 111 1.63 -2.10 -2.71
CA HIS A 111 1.33 -2.66 -1.40
C HIS A 111 0.30 -1.83 -0.65
N ILE A 112 -0.34 -2.45 0.34
CA ILE A 112 -1.19 -1.80 1.34
C ILE A 112 -0.75 -2.17 2.75
N TYR A 113 -1.21 -1.37 3.71
CA TYR A 113 -1.09 -1.59 5.13
C TYR A 113 -2.47 -1.80 5.76
N VAL A 114 -2.60 -2.88 6.53
CA VAL A 114 -3.83 -3.24 7.24
C VAL A 114 -3.57 -3.18 8.74
N PRO A 115 -4.34 -2.43 9.54
CA PRO A 115 -4.23 -2.44 10.99
C PRO A 115 -4.41 -3.86 11.57
N PHE A 116 -3.57 -4.25 12.53
CA PHE A 116 -3.71 -5.53 13.21
C PHE A 116 -3.13 -5.45 14.63
N ASN A 117 -3.93 -5.01 15.60
CA ASN A 117 -3.46 -4.70 16.94
C ASN A 117 -3.58 -5.91 17.89
N ALA A 118 -2.59 -6.80 17.83
CA ALA A 118 -2.56 -8.01 18.66
C ALA A 118 -2.41 -7.72 20.15
N THR A 119 -1.88 -6.54 20.53
CA THR A 119 -1.78 -6.12 21.93
C THR A 119 -3.16 -5.76 22.50
N ASP A 120 -4.02 -5.13 21.69
CA ASP A 120 -5.38 -4.73 22.10
C ASP A 120 -6.42 -5.84 21.92
N GLY A 121 -5.97 -7.06 21.57
CA GLY A 121 -6.80 -8.26 21.52
C GLY A 121 -7.28 -8.66 20.13
N ASP A 122 -6.83 -8.00 19.06
CA ASP A 122 -7.11 -8.48 17.71
C ASP A 122 -6.49 -9.86 17.52
N THR A 123 -7.31 -10.84 17.14
CA THR A 123 -6.87 -12.24 17.05
C THR A 123 -6.61 -12.70 15.62
N GLN A 124 -7.23 -12.06 14.62
CA GLN A 124 -7.24 -12.51 13.24
C GLN A 124 -7.57 -11.37 12.28
N VAL A 125 -6.95 -11.38 11.10
CA VAL A 125 -7.35 -10.61 9.92
C VAL A 125 -7.67 -11.59 8.79
N ASP A 126 -8.83 -11.44 8.17
CA ASP A 126 -9.27 -12.28 7.08
C ASP A 126 -9.02 -11.60 5.73
N ILE A 127 -8.41 -12.37 4.82
CA ILE A 127 -8.16 -11.96 3.44
C ILE A 127 -9.01 -12.85 2.54
N VAL A 128 -9.94 -12.24 1.81
CA VAL A 128 -10.95 -12.96 1.01
C VAL A 128 -10.71 -12.70 -0.47
N PHE A 129 -10.76 -13.76 -1.27
CA PHE A 129 -10.94 -13.68 -2.71
C PHE A 129 -12.31 -14.24 -3.08
N SER A 130 -13.12 -13.46 -3.78
CA SER A 130 -14.38 -13.89 -4.36
C SER A 130 -14.29 -13.80 -5.88
N LEU A 131 -14.73 -14.85 -6.56
CA LEU A 131 -14.57 -15.02 -8.00
C LEU A 131 -15.91 -15.29 -8.69
N ALA A 132 -16.08 -14.66 -9.85
CA ALA A 132 -17.21 -14.89 -10.73
C ALA A 132 -17.23 -16.33 -11.24
N ASN A 133 -18.44 -16.83 -11.52
CA ASN A 133 -18.59 -18.10 -12.22
C ASN A 133 -18.14 -17.91 -13.67
N ARG A 134 -17.08 -18.62 -14.08
CA ARG A 134 -16.50 -18.54 -15.44
C ARG A 134 -17.03 -19.58 -16.41
N VAL A 135 -17.93 -20.47 -15.97
CA VAL A 135 -18.53 -21.47 -16.86
C VAL A 135 -19.35 -20.75 -17.94
N GLY A 136 -18.89 -20.82 -19.19
CA GLY A 136 -19.55 -20.20 -20.34
C GLY A 136 -19.22 -18.72 -20.58
N TYR A 137 -18.32 -18.12 -19.79
CA TYR A 137 -17.83 -16.76 -20.00
C TYR A 137 -16.43 -16.79 -20.66
N THR A 138 -16.25 -16.09 -21.77
CA THR A 138 -14.97 -16.05 -22.50
C THR A 138 -14.11 -14.82 -22.23
N ASP A 139 -14.69 -13.79 -21.61
CA ASP A 139 -14.07 -12.45 -21.62
C ASP A 139 -13.42 -12.07 -20.27
N LEU A 140 -13.48 -12.97 -19.29
CA LEU A 140 -12.84 -12.75 -17.99
C LEU A 140 -11.42 -13.34 -17.97
N PRO A 141 -10.44 -12.63 -17.38
CA PRO A 141 -9.11 -13.18 -17.21
C PRO A 141 -9.14 -14.40 -16.28
N THR A 142 -8.14 -15.26 -16.45
CA THR A 142 -7.87 -16.33 -15.46
C THR A 142 -7.35 -15.65 -14.19
N PRO A 143 -8.00 -15.84 -13.03
CA PRO A 143 -7.62 -15.15 -11.81
C PRO A 143 -6.29 -15.72 -11.29
N SER A 144 -5.37 -14.85 -10.94
CA SER A 144 -4.06 -15.23 -10.39
C SER A 144 -3.63 -14.28 -9.27
N TRP A 145 -2.98 -14.78 -8.24
CA TRP A 145 -2.35 -14.04 -7.15
C TRP A 145 -1.15 -14.84 -6.61
N ASP A 146 -0.05 -14.13 -6.37
CA ASP A 146 1.18 -14.58 -5.69
C ASP A 146 1.65 -13.43 -4.79
N MET A 147 0.95 -13.24 -3.66
CA MET A 147 1.07 -12.06 -2.82
C MET A 147 1.78 -12.38 -1.52
N THR A 148 2.60 -11.45 -1.04
CA THR A 148 3.28 -11.60 0.24
C THR A 148 2.60 -10.76 1.32
N VAL A 149 2.29 -11.40 2.45
CA VAL A 149 1.83 -10.76 3.68
C VAL A 149 2.96 -10.78 4.71
N THR A 150 3.33 -9.62 5.20
CA THR A 150 4.34 -9.43 6.25
C THR A 150 3.68 -8.87 7.51
N GLN A 151 3.80 -9.57 8.63
CA GLN A 151 3.35 -9.09 9.94
C GLN A 151 4.42 -8.20 10.56
N LEU A 152 4.09 -6.92 10.78
CA LEU A 152 5.01 -5.91 11.31
C LEU A 152 4.82 -5.75 12.81
N GLU A 153 5.95 -5.83 13.52
CA GLU A 153 6.02 -5.57 14.96
C GLU A 153 6.18 -4.07 15.21
N CYS A 154 5.31 -3.50 16.05
CA CYS A 154 5.50 -2.15 16.54
C CYS A 154 6.31 -2.17 17.84
N PRO A 155 7.16 -1.14 18.06
CA PRO A 155 7.62 -0.84 19.41
C PRO A 155 6.43 -0.68 20.35
N ALA A 156 6.48 -1.36 21.49
CA ALA A 156 5.54 -1.13 22.58
C ALA A 156 5.56 0.37 22.92
N GLY A 157 4.48 1.09 22.58
CA GLY A 157 4.38 2.55 22.77
C GLY A 157 4.26 3.41 21.50
N ALA A 158 4.12 2.82 20.30
CA ALA A 158 3.89 3.59 19.07
C ALA A 158 2.46 4.14 18.90
N SER A 159 1.55 3.91 19.86
CA SER A 159 0.37 4.73 20.04
C SER A 159 0.77 6.00 20.80
N VAL A 160 0.56 7.15 20.16
CA VAL A 160 0.67 8.49 20.72
C VAL A 160 0.04 8.55 22.14
N ARG A 161 0.85 8.95 23.13
CA ARG A 161 0.50 9.30 24.52
C ARG A 161 -0.06 8.18 25.42
N SER A 162 0.86 7.54 26.16
CA SER A 162 0.77 7.56 27.63
C SER A 162 2.16 7.86 28.20
N LEU A 163 2.42 9.15 28.44
CA LEU A 163 3.46 9.57 29.38
C LEU A 163 2.91 9.38 30.79
N ASP A 164 2.73 8.12 31.19
CA ASP A 164 2.59 7.74 32.59
C ASP A 164 3.70 6.72 32.87
N LEU A 165 4.93 7.23 32.93
CA LEU A 165 6.07 6.50 33.46
C LEU A 165 6.12 6.75 34.97
N ASP A 166 5.31 6.01 35.71
CA ASP A 166 5.58 5.76 37.13
C ASP A 166 6.49 4.53 37.25
N GLU A 167 7.70 4.82 37.73
CA GLU A 167 8.68 3.99 38.44
C GLU A 167 9.24 2.70 37.80
N GLU A 168 10.55 2.79 37.54
CA GLU A 168 11.58 1.80 37.89
C GLU A 168 11.27 0.31 37.62
N SER A 169 11.45 -0.12 36.38
CA SER A 169 11.95 -1.48 36.14
C SER A 169 12.89 -1.55 34.93
N ILE A 170 14.19 -1.53 35.23
CA ILE A 170 15.30 -2.16 34.52
C ILE A 170 15.29 -1.93 33.00
N ILE A 171 15.86 -0.79 32.62
CA ILE A 171 16.35 -0.48 31.28
C ILE A 171 17.66 -1.26 31.08
N GLU A 172 17.59 -2.50 30.61
CA GLU A 172 18.70 -3.22 29.96
C GLU A 172 18.16 -4.55 29.40
N GLY A 173 17.50 -4.49 28.23
CA GLY A 173 17.05 -5.72 27.55
C GLY A 173 15.96 -5.58 26.49
N ARG A 174 15.25 -4.46 26.41
CA ARG A 174 14.14 -4.28 25.43
C ARG A 174 14.48 -3.47 24.17
N ALA A 175 15.69 -2.90 24.09
CA ALA A 175 16.15 -2.18 22.90
C ALA A 175 16.63 -3.09 21.74
N SER A 176 16.45 -4.41 21.85
CA SER A 176 16.97 -5.38 20.86
C SER A 176 15.89 -6.19 20.12
N ALA A 177 14.59 -5.91 20.32
CA ALA A 177 13.50 -6.67 19.67
C ALA A 177 12.51 -5.80 18.89
N SER A 178 12.81 -4.52 18.62
CA SER A 178 11.82 -3.57 18.10
C SER A 178 12.35 -2.56 17.04
N THR A 179 13.55 -2.78 16.51
CA THR A 179 14.20 -1.85 15.57
C THR A 179 14.23 -2.33 14.12
N LYS A 180 13.81 -3.58 13.82
CA LYS A 180 13.86 -4.11 12.44
C LYS A 180 12.67 -3.67 11.58
N ASP A 181 11.47 -3.67 12.15
CA ASP A 181 10.24 -3.43 11.39
C ASP A 181 9.84 -1.95 11.39
N GLY A 182 10.31 -1.14 12.35
CA GLY A 182 9.88 0.25 12.53
C GLY A 182 10.10 1.15 11.30
N PHE A 183 11.07 0.83 10.45
CA PHE A 183 11.25 1.51 9.16
C PHE A 183 10.06 1.28 8.21
N PHE A 184 9.43 0.11 8.29
CA PHE A 184 8.31 -0.30 7.44
C PHE A 184 6.95 -0.10 8.09
N VAL A 185 6.84 0.20 9.39
CA VAL A 185 5.55 0.48 10.03
C VAL A 185 4.97 1.79 9.49
N ALA A 186 3.78 1.72 8.90
CA ALA A 186 3.08 2.88 8.39
C ALA A 186 2.40 3.67 9.52
N PRO A 187 2.42 5.01 9.48
CA PRO A 187 1.66 5.83 10.41
C PRO A 187 0.15 5.51 10.35
N PRO A 188 -0.60 5.70 11.45
CA PRO A 188 -2.06 5.53 11.43
C PRO A 188 -2.73 6.39 10.35
N GLY A 189 -3.69 5.80 9.63
CA GLY A 189 -4.42 6.46 8.55
C GLY A 189 -3.77 6.33 7.16
N CYS A 190 -2.55 5.81 7.06
CA CYS A 190 -1.88 5.56 5.79
C CYS A 190 -2.23 4.18 5.24
N LEU A 191 -2.96 4.11 4.12
CA LEU A 191 -3.21 2.84 3.43
C LEU A 191 -1.94 2.37 2.69
N GLN A 192 -1.18 3.31 2.13
CA GLN A 192 0.13 3.03 1.55
C GLN A 192 1.19 3.85 2.28
N TYR A 193 2.37 3.27 2.48
CA TYR A 193 3.50 3.95 3.10
C TYR A 193 4.79 3.59 2.38
N PHE A 194 5.55 4.62 2.04
CA PHE A 194 6.76 4.54 1.25
C PHE A 194 7.93 5.06 2.09
N PRO A 195 8.65 4.17 2.79
CA PRO A 195 9.71 4.60 3.70
C PRO A 195 11.04 4.94 3.04
N GLN A 196 11.25 4.50 1.80
CA GLN A 196 12.40 4.84 0.99
C GLN A 196 12.32 6.31 0.55
N SER A 197 13.47 6.98 0.43
CA SER A 197 13.55 8.37 -0.03
C SER A 197 13.16 8.56 -1.50
N LYS A 198 13.04 7.50 -2.28
CA LYS A 198 12.59 7.56 -3.68
C LYS A 198 11.86 6.29 -4.08
N GLY A 199 10.94 6.42 -5.01
CA GLY A 199 10.18 5.29 -5.52
C GLY A 199 9.15 5.70 -6.56
N VAL A 200 8.25 4.76 -6.85
CA VAL A 200 7.14 4.91 -7.78
C VAL A 200 5.84 4.65 -7.03
N VAL A 201 4.84 5.46 -7.30
CA VAL A 201 3.48 5.28 -6.82
C VAL A 201 2.55 5.22 -8.02
N LYS A 202 1.58 4.30 -7.97
CA LYS A 202 0.53 4.13 -8.97
C LYS A 202 -0.81 4.12 -8.25
N SER A 203 -1.89 4.46 -8.95
CA SER A 203 -3.24 4.17 -8.47
C SER A 203 -3.49 2.67 -8.46
N PHE A 204 -4.46 2.23 -7.67
CA PHE A 204 -4.99 0.88 -7.80
C PHE A 204 -5.58 0.68 -9.21
N ASN A 205 -5.32 -0.48 -9.78
CA ASN A 205 -5.65 -0.95 -11.10
C ASN A 205 -5.17 0.01 -12.20
N TYR A 206 -4.01 0.66 -12.00
CA TYR A 206 -3.40 1.49 -13.03
C TYR A 206 -3.20 0.72 -14.35
N ASN A 207 -2.77 -0.55 -14.26
CA ASN A 207 -2.62 -1.47 -15.39
C ASN A 207 -1.95 -0.83 -16.62
N GLU A 208 -0.81 -0.16 -16.40
CA GLU A 208 -0.04 0.56 -17.43
C GLU A 208 -0.89 1.62 -18.21
N GLY A 209 -1.82 2.26 -17.49
CA GLY A 209 -2.73 3.28 -18.01
C GLY A 209 -3.92 2.72 -18.80
N GLN A 210 -4.15 1.42 -18.75
CA GLN A 210 -5.27 0.73 -19.41
C GLN A 210 -6.37 0.29 -18.44
N GLY A 211 -6.16 0.43 -17.13
CA GLY A 211 -7.16 0.07 -16.14
C GLY A 211 -8.00 1.26 -15.70
N ILE A 212 -8.97 0.96 -14.84
CA ILE A 212 -9.92 1.91 -14.25
C ILE A 212 -9.77 1.79 -12.74
N TYR A 213 -9.54 2.89 -12.03
CA TYR A 213 -9.51 2.83 -10.56
C TYR A 213 -10.92 2.56 -10.02
N PRO A 214 -11.06 1.79 -8.93
CA PRO A 214 -12.36 1.61 -8.28
C PRO A 214 -12.94 2.94 -7.79
N SER A 215 -14.26 3.08 -7.85
CA SER A 215 -15.01 4.20 -7.25
C SER A 215 -14.98 4.14 -5.72
N ARG A 216 -15.34 5.24 -5.04
CA ARG A 216 -15.42 5.37 -3.57
C ARG A 216 -14.11 5.15 -2.80
N MET A 217 -12.98 5.34 -3.45
CA MET A 217 -11.68 5.29 -2.80
C MET A 217 -11.42 6.59 -2.04
N ASN A 218 -10.95 6.48 -0.81
CA ASN A 218 -10.46 7.60 -0.03
C ASN A 218 -9.31 7.13 0.85
N TYR A 219 -8.08 7.34 0.37
CA TYR A 219 -6.91 6.80 1.06
C TYR A 219 -5.69 7.73 1.01
N ALA A 220 -4.89 7.66 2.06
CA ALA A 220 -3.63 8.37 2.15
C ALA A 220 -2.45 7.49 1.73
N ILE A 221 -1.56 8.09 0.95
CA ILE A 221 -0.27 7.60 0.52
C ILE A 221 0.78 8.40 1.26
N CYS A 222 1.45 7.77 2.21
CA CYS A 222 2.37 8.45 3.11
C CYS A 222 3.82 8.19 2.75
N PHE A 223 4.68 9.16 3.02
CA PHE A 223 6.12 9.09 2.79
C PHE A 223 6.85 9.31 4.10
N ARG A 224 7.94 8.56 4.33
CA ARG A 224 8.73 8.74 5.54
C ARG A 224 9.42 10.09 5.52
N ARG A 225 9.23 10.84 6.61
CA ARG A 225 9.95 12.09 6.90
C ARG A 225 11.12 11.82 7.84
N ASP A 226 12.27 12.42 7.55
CA ASP A 226 13.44 12.50 8.41
C ASP A 226 13.58 13.94 8.99
N THR A 227 14.40 14.11 10.02
CA THR A 227 14.87 15.41 10.52
C THR A 227 15.45 16.32 9.45
N ASP A 228 16.13 15.76 8.43
CA ASP A 228 16.74 16.55 7.35
C ASP A 228 15.77 16.81 6.19
N THR A 229 14.54 16.27 6.24
CA THR A 229 13.58 16.40 5.14
C THR A 229 13.09 17.84 4.98
N THR A 230 13.36 18.39 3.80
CA THR A 230 12.98 19.72 3.33
C THR A 230 11.76 19.69 2.42
N ALA A 231 11.62 18.67 1.56
CA ALA A 231 10.56 18.62 0.57
C ALA A 231 10.19 17.20 0.12
N LEU A 232 8.96 17.06 -0.38
CA LEU A 232 8.51 15.95 -1.21
C LEU A 232 8.39 16.45 -2.65
N ASN A 233 9.22 15.91 -3.54
CA ASN A 233 9.14 16.18 -4.97
C ASN A 233 8.43 15.04 -5.68
N ILE A 234 7.45 15.37 -6.49
CA ILE A 234 6.65 14.42 -7.27
C ILE A 234 6.77 14.78 -8.74
N ARG A 235 7.10 13.78 -9.56
CA ARG A 235 7.09 13.87 -11.01
C ARG A 235 6.05 12.91 -11.55
N ALA A 236 4.87 13.44 -11.86
CA ALA A 236 3.80 12.70 -12.49
C ALA A 236 4.12 12.50 -13.97
N TYR A 237 4.17 11.25 -14.42
CA TYR A 237 4.39 10.88 -15.82
C TYR A 237 3.12 10.30 -16.47
N TYR A 238 2.12 9.96 -15.65
CA TYR A 238 0.78 9.64 -16.08
C TYR A 238 -0.24 10.21 -15.09
N PHE A 239 -1.31 10.80 -15.60
CA PHE A 239 -2.38 11.36 -14.78
C PHE A 239 -3.65 11.51 -15.63
N ASN A 240 -4.72 10.82 -15.25
CA ASN A 240 -6.07 10.85 -15.82
C ASN A 240 -7.06 10.57 -14.67
N VAL A 241 -7.37 11.60 -13.88
CA VAL A 241 -8.21 11.51 -12.67
C VAL A 241 -9.33 12.53 -12.77
N GLY A 242 -10.58 12.10 -12.67
CA GLY A 242 -11.74 13.00 -12.83
C GLY A 242 -11.82 13.64 -14.24
N ALA A 243 -11.17 13.04 -15.24
CA ALA A 243 -11.04 13.64 -16.56
C ALA A 243 -12.37 13.52 -17.32
N GLN A 244 -12.99 14.65 -17.66
CA GLN A 244 -14.04 14.68 -18.68
C GLN A 244 -13.45 14.44 -20.07
N GLU A 245 -14.24 13.91 -21.01
CA GLU A 245 -13.86 13.45 -22.37
C GLU A 245 -13.02 14.43 -23.23
N GLN A 246 -12.84 15.70 -22.82
CA GLN A 246 -12.04 16.71 -23.51
C GLN A 246 -10.92 17.35 -22.67
N ALA A 247 -10.75 16.95 -21.41
CA ALA A 247 -9.74 17.56 -20.54
C ALA A 247 -8.36 16.98 -20.87
N THR A 248 -7.61 17.61 -21.77
CA THR A 248 -6.17 17.34 -21.97
C THR A 248 -5.25 18.19 -21.08
N THR A 249 -5.83 18.72 -20.02
CA THR A 249 -5.27 19.81 -19.24
C THR A 249 -5.33 19.43 -17.77
N LEU A 250 -4.24 19.67 -17.06
CA LEU A 250 -4.20 19.55 -15.62
C LEU A 250 -5.03 20.67 -15.03
N LEU A 251 -6.00 20.31 -14.19
CA LEU A 251 -6.84 21.22 -13.44
C LEU A 251 -6.41 21.22 -11.96
N THR A 252 -6.72 22.30 -11.26
CA THR A 252 -6.35 22.45 -9.85
C THR A 252 -7.45 23.09 -9.00
N ASP A 253 -7.41 22.83 -7.70
CA ASP A 253 -8.21 23.48 -6.64
C ASP A 253 -9.71 23.53 -6.96
N GLU A 254 -10.32 24.72 -7.07
CA GLU A 254 -11.77 24.89 -7.31
C GLU A 254 -12.28 24.17 -8.56
N SER A 255 -11.41 23.85 -9.53
CA SER A 255 -11.80 23.05 -10.70
C SER A 255 -11.90 21.55 -10.41
N CYS A 256 -11.34 21.10 -9.30
CA CYS A 256 -11.25 19.71 -8.87
C CYS A 256 -12.01 19.42 -7.58
N TYR A 257 -12.17 20.43 -6.74
CA TYR A 257 -12.88 20.34 -5.48
C TYR A 257 -13.35 21.73 -5.08
N SER A 258 -14.65 22.00 -5.19
CA SER A 258 -15.23 23.29 -4.82
C SER A 258 -15.99 23.20 -3.50
N ALA A 259 -15.77 24.17 -2.61
CA ALA A 259 -16.48 24.23 -1.33
C ALA A 259 -17.99 24.54 -1.47
N ASP A 260 -18.39 25.12 -2.61
CA ASP A 260 -19.76 25.54 -2.89
C ASP A 260 -20.59 24.48 -3.65
N SER A 261 -19.98 23.35 -4.04
CA SER A 261 -20.71 22.29 -4.75
C SER A 261 -21.60 21.51 -3.79
N THR A 262 -22.93 21.62 -3.95
CA THR A 262 -23.93 20.79 -3.26
C THR A 262 -24.15 19.43 -3.92
N ASN A 263 -23.50 19.22 -5.06
CA ASN A 263 -23.60 18.00 -5.85
C ASN A 263 -22.28 17.26 -5.68
N ASP A 264 -22.32 16.07 -5.05
CA ASP A 264 -21.19 15.14 -4.85
C ASP A 264 -20.66 14.55 -6.19
N LEU A 265 -20.70 15.34 -7.27
CA LEU A 265 -20.49 14.84 -8.62
C LEU A 265 -19.08 15.07 -9.15
N ASP A 266 -18.19 15.85 -8.55
CA ASP A 266 -16.83 16.06 -9.09
C ASP A 266 -15.78 16.06 -7.95
N ALA A 267 -15.52 14.89 -7.35
CA ALA A 267 -14.56 14.77 -6.23
C ALA A 267 -13.39 13.81 -6.51
N ASP A 268 -13.17 13.46 -7.77
CA ASP A 268 -11.98 12.72 -8.19
C ASP A 268 -10.75 13.63 -8.20
N PHE A 269 -9.88 13.49 -7.19
CA PHE A 269 -8.69 14.32 -7.08
C PHE A 269 -7.52 13.62 -6.38
N LEU A 270 -6.33 14.15 -6.64
CA LEU A 270 -5.18 14.00 -5.78
C LEU A 270 -5.01 15.27 -4.96
N MET A 271 -4.89 15.12 -3.65
CA MET A 271 -4.58 16.22 -2.74
C MET A 271 -3.13 16.11 -2.28
N VAL A 272 -2.36 17.18 -2.51
CA VAL A 272 -0.96 17.29 -2.10
C VAL A 272 -0.81 18.59 -1.29
N PRO A 273 -0.61 18.50 0.04
CA PRO A 273 -0.55 19.69 0.88
C PRO A 273 0.59 20.64 0.49
N GLN A 274 0.29 21.94 0.37
CA GLN A 274 1.28 23.00 0.08
C GLN A 274 2.14 22.71 -1.17
N ALA A 275 1.56 22.08 -2.20
CA ALA A 275 2.29 21.83 -3.42
C ALA A 275 2.51 23.11 -4.23
N THR A 276 3.68 23.18 -4.86
CA THR A 276 4.09 24.23 -5.78
C THR A 276 4.52 23.59 -7.08
N MET A 277 3.95 24.02 -8.20
CA MET A 277 4.35 23.54 -9.52
C MET A 277 5.70 24.11 -9.94
N GLU A 278 6.60 23.28 -10.44
CA GLU A 278 7.95 23.72 -10.82
C GLU A 278 7.92 24.68 -12.02
N ASP A 279 7.19 24.33 -13.09
CA ASP A 279 7.14 25.12 -14.34
C ASP A 279 6.52 26.51 -14.19
N SER A 280 5.49 26.63 -13.34
CA SER A 280 4.65 27.84 -13.26
C SER A 280 4.80 28.61 -11.96
N HIS A 281 5.45 28.02 -10.95
CA HIS A 281 5.54 28.53 -9.57
C HIS A 281 4.18 28.81 -8.91
N LYS A 282 3.10 28.23 -9.44
CA LYS A 282 1.77 28.34 -8.83
C LYS A 282 1.62 27.32 -7.71
N HIS A 283 0.93 27.73 -6.66
CA HIS A 283 0.49 26.84 -5.60
C HIS A 283 -0.82 26.17 -5.98
N ALA A 284 -0.96 24.91 -5.58
CA ALA A 284 -2.19 24.14 -5.69
C ALA A 284 -2.23 23.08 -4.59
N THR A 285 -3.43 22.67 -4.19
CA THR A 285 -3.65 21.60 -3.21
C THR A 285 -4.34 20.41 -3.85
N TYR A 286 -5.37 20.65 -4.66
CA TYR A 286 -6.12 19.60 -5.35
C TYR A 286 -5.73 19.54 -6.83
N PHE A 287 -5.63 18.34 -7.39
CA PHE A 287 -5.23 18.08 -8.77
C PHE A 287 -6.19 17.06 -9.41
N CYS A 288 -6.66 17.34 -10.62
CA CYS A 288 -7.54 16.50 -11.41
C CYS A 288 -7.36 16.81 -12.91
N GLY A 289 -8.11 16.15 -13.79
CA GLY A 289 -7.97 16.24 -15.25
C GLY A 289 -6.90 15.29 -15.79
N SER A 290 -6.12 15.74 -16.77
CA SER A 290 -5.07 14.92 -17.38
C SER A 290 -3.79 15.66 -17.73
N ILE A 291 -2.72 14.92 -18.00
CA ILE A 291 -1.43 15.46 -18.44
C ILE A 291 -1.01 14.91 -19.81
N LYS A 292 -0.42 15.77 -20.65
CA LYS A 292 0.20 15.41 -21.94
C LYS A 292 1.73 15.30 -21.87
N LYS A 293 2.31 15.86 -20.83
CA LYS A 293 3.74 15.87 -20.52
C LYS A 293 3.89 15.71 -19.01
N ASP A 294 5.06 15.31 -18.57
CA ASP A 294 5.34 15.17 -17.15
C ASP A 294 5.14 16.50 -16.42
N VAL A 295 4.54 16.41 -15.23
CA VAL A 295 4.32 17.54 -14.33
C VAL A 295 5.13 17.30 -13.07
N VAL A 296 5.91 18.31 -12.68
CA VAL A 296 6.70 18.27 -11.44
C VAL A 296 6.09 19.25 -10.44
N ILE A 297 5.86 18.75 -9.24
CA ILE A 297 5.43 19.53 -8.08
C ILE A 297 6.36 19.26 -6.91
N SER A 298 6.54 20.27 -6.06
CA SER A 298 7.27 20.16 -4.80
C SER A 298 6.36 20.59 -3.66
N SER A 299 6.33 19.79 -2.58
CA SER A 299 5.59 20.08 -1.35
C SER A 299 6.57 20.22 -0.20
N ASN A 300 6.57 21.38 0.44
CA ASN A 300 7.35 21.66 1.65
C ASN A 300 6.51 21.59 2.92
N ASN A 301 5.37 20.88 2.89
CA ASN A 301 4.47 20.73 4.03
C ASN A 301 5.28 20.37 5.30
N PRO A 302 5.17 21.11 6.42
CA PRO A 302 5.97 20.85 7.63
C PRO A 302 5.53 19.60 8.38
N GLY A 303 4.30 19.12 8.14
CA GLY A 303 3.75 17.94 8.77
C GLY A 303 4.15 16.62 8.11
N PRO A 304 3.34 15.56 8.30
CA PRO A 304 3.48 14.33 7.54
C PRO A 304 3.52 14.60 6.03
N LEU A 305 4.41 13.89 5.34
CA LEU A 305 4.42 13.91 3.87
C LEU A 305 3.39 12.90 3.38
N LEU A 306 2.39 13.39 2.65
CA LEU A 306 1.34 12.55 2.11
C LEU A 306 0.81 13.07 0.79
N VAL A 307 0.23 12.15 0.03
CA VAL A 307 -0.70 12.40 -1.07
C VAL A 307 -2.00 11.69 -0.70
N LEU A 308 -3.14 12.37 -0.79
CA LEU A 308 -4.44 11.74 -0.62
C LEU A 308 -5.08 11.54 -1.99
N PHE A 309 -5.63 10.36 -2.23
CA PHE A 309 -6.46 10.10 -3.39
C PHE A 309 -7.92 9.95 -2.96
N ASN A 310 -8.79 10.68 -3.65
CA ASN A 310 -10.23 10.56 -3.54
C ASN A 310 -10.80 10.20 -4.91
N SER A 311 -11.73 9.25 -4.93
CA SER A 311 -12.63 9.03 -6.05
C SER A 311 -14.07 9.03 -5.55
N ASP A 312 -14.94 9.72 -6.26
CA ASP A 312 -16.36 9.73 -6.04
C ASP A 312 -17.03 8.45 -6.56
N ASP A 313 -18.34 8.51 -6.68
CA ASP A 313 -19.18 7.42 -7.13
C ASP A 313 -19.21 7.27 -8.66
N ILE A 314 -18.81 8.29 -9.40
CA ILE A 314 -19.14 8.45 -10.82
C ILE A 314 -17.90 8.27 -11.67
N TYR A 315 -17.89 7.14 -12.37
CA TYR A 315 -16.93 6.92 -13.43
C TYR A 315 -17.24 7.80 -14.65
N ARG A 316 -16.21 8.52 -15.12
CA ARG A 316 -16.21 9.25 -16.40
C ARG A 316 -15.31 8.57 -17.43
N GLN A 317 -15.64 8.74 -18.71
CA GLN A 317 -14.81 8.17 -19.77
C GLN A 317 -13.36 8.66 -19.69
N ASN A 318 -12.44 7.68 -19.71
CA ASN A 318 -10.98 7.84 -19.67
C ASN A 318 -10.36 8.06 -18.28
N GLU A 319 -11.11 7.84 -17.21
CA GLU A 319 -10.54 7.73 -15.87
C GLU A 319 -9.71 6.44 -15.76
N ALA A 320 -8.40 6.63 -15.60
CA ALA A 320 -7.42 5.56 -15.59
C ALA A 320 -6.38 5.69 -14.47
N GLY A 321 -6.45 6.79 -13.72
CA GLY A 321 -5.73 6.99 -12.48
C GLY A 321 -4.43 7.76 -12.68
N PHE A 322 -3.42 7.43 -11.90
CA PHE A 322 -2.18 8.20 -11.84
C PHE A 322 -0.97 7.31 -11.66
N ALA A 323 0.17 7.79 -12.14
CA ALA A 323 1.47 7.21 -11.85
C ALA A 323 2.54 8.30 -11.76
N PHE A 324 3.32 8.26 -10.69
CA PHE A 324 4.36 9.25 -10.45
C PHE A 324 5.59 8.64 -9.78
N THR A 325 6.73 9.28 -9.99
CA THR A 325 7.93 9.05 -9.16
C THR A 325 7.97 10.09 -8.06
N TYR A 326 8.50 9.73 -6.89
CA TYR A 326 8.72 10.68 -5.81
C TYR A 326 10.18 10.67 -5.36
N THR A 327 10.63 11.80 -4.80
CA THR A 327 11.85 11.92 -4.00
C THR A 327 11.55 12.73 -2.75
N VAL A 328 11.97 12.23 -1.59
CA VAL A 328 11.98 12.96 -0.32
C VAL A 328 13.40 13.50 -0.13
N ASP A 329 13.52 14.81 -0.20
CA ASP A 329 14.78 15.56 -0.05
C ASP A 329 14.97 16.00 1.39
#